data_AF-A0A5V6PSJ2-F1
#
_entry.id   AF-A0A5V6PSJ2-F1
#
_cell.length_a   1.000
_cell.length_b   1.000
_cell.length_c   1.000
_cell.angle_alpha   90.00
_cell.angle_beta   90.00
_cell.angle_gamma   90.00
#
_symmetry.space_group_name_H-M   'P 1'
#
loop_
_entity.id
_entity.type
_entity.pdbx_description
1 polymer ?
#
loop_
_entity_poly.entity_id
_entity_poly.type
_entity_poly.pdbx_seq_one_letter_code
_entity_poly.pdbx_strand_id
1 'polypeptide(L)'
;MKNLAFALSININPVVVLPTHQIIEIGIKDEPLGYIYVENNNTQADCVVPFTNAGELSETDCIPCAMKALLAIRTNLIVDQIDVAEGAPESGIRGALLSALAKAAAKRTLN
;
A
#
# COMPACT_ATOMS: atom_id res chain seq x y z
N MET A 1 -10.09 20.82 -14.06
CA MET A 1 -10.14 19.33 -14.03
C MET A 1 -10.97 18.90 -12.83
N LYS A 2 -11.92 17.97 -12.99
CA LYS A 2 -12.63 17.38 -11.85
C LYS A 2 -11.64 16.51 -11.08
N ASN A 3 -11.54 16.74 -9.78
CA ASN A 3 -10.64 15.98 -8.92
C ASN A 3 -11.46 14.88 -8.24
N LEU A 4 -11.18 13.63 -8.60
CA LEU A 4 -11.93 12.45 -8.18
C LEU A 4 -11.15 11.79 -7.05
N ALA A 5 -11.58 12.03 -5.82
CA ALA A 5 -11.04 11.34 -4.66
C ALA A 5 -11.89 10.11 -4.40
N PHE A 6 -11.26 8.94 -4.44
CA PHE A 6 -11.88 7.65 -4.14
C PHE A 6 -10.94 6.86 -3.23
N ALA A 7 -11.49 5.89 -2.53
CA ALA A 7 -10.72 4.98 -1.69
C ALA A 7 -11.00 3.54 -2.12
N LEU A 8 -9.98 2.70 -1.98
CA LEU A 8 -10.02 1.29 -2.31
C LEU A 8 -9.64 0.49 -1.06
N SER A 9 -10.36 -0.60 -0.81
CA SER A 9 -9.94 -1.60 0.17
C SER A 9 -8.91 -2.51 -0.47
N ILE A 10 -7.86 -2.81 0.28
CA ILE A 10 -6.74 -3.64 -0.16
C ILE A 10 -6.70 -4.86 0.75
N ASN A 11 -6.64 -6.04 0.14
CA ASN A 11 -6.49 -7.31 0.83
C ASN A 11 -5.00 -7.60 1.01
N ILE A 12 -4.63 -8.07 2.19
CA ILE A 12 -3.25 -8.37 2.57
C ILE A 12 -3.24 -9.82 3.05
N ASN A 13 -2.67 -10.72 2.25
CA ASN A 13 -2.67 -12.15 2.51
C ASN A 13 -1.23 -12.66 2.66
N PRO A 14 -0.83 -13.21 3.81
CA PRO A 14 0.44 -13.91 3.93
C PRO A 14 0.43 -15.15 3.01
N VAL A 15 1.44 -15.29 2.16
CA VAL A 15 1.58 -16.43 1.23
C VAL A 15 2.69 -17.37 1.67
N VAL A 16 3.82 -16.80 2.08
CA VAL A 16 4.96 -17.55 2.62
C VAL A 16 5.35 -16.92 3.94
N VAL A 17 5.44 -17.72 4.99
CA VAL A 17 5.88 -17.26 6.31
C VAL A 17 7.00 -18.17 6.77
N LEU A 18 8.20 -17.61 6.84
CA LEU A 18 9.40 -18.29 7.29
C LEU A 18 10.03 -17.53 8.47
N PRO A 19 10.89 -18.17 9.27
CA PRO A 19 11.51 -17.52 10.43
C PRO A 19 12.30 -16.26 10.07
N THR A 20 12.90 -16.21 8.88
CA THR A 20 13.78 -15.12 8.44
C THR A 20 13.10 -14.12 7.50
N HIS A 21 11.99 -14.48 6.88
CA HIS A 21 11.31 -13.62 5.92
C HIS A 21 9.87 -14.06 5.69
N GLN A 22 9.08 -13.15 5.13
CA GLN A 22 7.73 -13.44 4.69
C GLN A 22 7.45 -12.84 3.32
N ILE A 23 6.52 -13.45 2.60
CA ILE A 23 5.96 -12.94 1.35
C ILE A 23 4.48 -12.68 1.58
N ILE A 24 4.07 -11.47 1.30
CA ILE A 24 2.70 -11.00 1.47
C ILE A 24 2.14 -10.67 0.08
N GLU A 25 0.99 -11.25 -0.26
CA GLU A 25 0.22 -10.85 -1.44
C GLU A 25 -0.63 -9.63 -1.11
N ILE A 26 -0.59 -8.65 -1.99
CA ILE A 26 -1.44 -7.47 -1.95
C ILE A 26 -2.42 -7.57 -3.10
N GLY A 27 -3.71 -7.46 -2.81
CA GLY A 27 -4.78 -7.58 -3.81
C GLY A 27 -5.89 -6.56 -3.66
N ILE A 28 -6.64 -6.33 -4.73
CA ILE A 28 -7.91 -5.60 -4.67
C ILE A 28 -9.01 -6.59 -5.02
N LYS A 29 -9.93 -6.81 -4.08
CA LYS A 29 -10.99 -7.81 -4.23
C LYS A 29 -10.37 -9.18 -4.53
N ASP A 30 -10.62 -9.74 -5.72
CA ASP A 30 -10.17 -11.08 -6.14
C ASP A 30 -8.96 -11.02 -7.10
N GLU A 31 -8.39 -9.83 -7.35
CA GLU A 31 -7.21 -9.67 -8.20
C GLU A 31 -5.95 -9.34 -7.40
N PRO A 32 -4.85 -10.11 -7.55
CA PRO A 32 -3.56 -9.75 -6.98
C PRO A 32 -2.98 -8.53 -7.72
N LEU A 33 -2.54 -7.53 -6.97
CA LEU A 33 -1.74 -6.42 -7.46
C LEU A 33 -0.26 -6.79 -7.59
N GLY A 34 0.21 -7.62 -6.67
CA GLY A 34 1.60 -8.05 -6.59
C GLY A 34 1.90 -8.58 -5.19
N TYR A 35 3.18 -8.71 -4.92
CA TYR A 35 3.68 -9.30 -3.68
C TYR A 35 4.72 -8.37 -3.06
N ILE A 36 4.93 -8.56 -1.75
CA ILE A 36 5.94 -7.84 -0.98
C ILE A 36 6.76 -8.89 -0.24
N TYR A 37 8.06 -8.90 -0.52
CA TYR A 37 9.04 -9.60 0.30
C TYR A 37 9.38 -8.70 1.49
N VAL A 38 9.36 -9.28 2.68
CA VAL A 38 9.76 -8.63 3.93
C VAL A 38 10.79 -9.51 4.62
N GLU A 39 12.00 -9.00 4.78
CA GLU A 39 13.01 -9.66 5.61
C GLU A 39 12.73 -9.38 7.09
N ASN A 40 12.64 -10.43 7.90
CA ASN A 40 12.42 -10.33 9.34
C ASN A 40 13.79 -10.31 10.03
N ASN A 41 14.40 -9.12 10.14
CA ASN A 41 15.72 -8.97 10.75
C ASN A 41 15.62 -8.26 12.12
N ASN A 42 15.93 -8.98 13.21
CA ASN A 42 15.85 -8.46 14.59
C ASN A 42 16.79 -7.27 14.91
N THR A 43 17.64 -6.83 13.98
CA THR A 43 18.76 -5.91 14.26
C THR A 43 19.00 -4.80 13.24
N GLN A 44 18.31 -4.78 12.10
CA GLN A 44 18.43 -3.72 11.07
C GLN A 44 17.08 -3.43 10.42
N ALA A 45 17.00 -2.33 9.66
CA ALA A 45 15.81 -1.93 8.92
C ALA A 45 15.28 -3.10 8.09
N ASP A 46 13.99 -3.39 8.22
CA ASP A 46 13.33 -4.46 7.46
C ASP A 46 13.50 -4.17 5.97
N CYS A 47 14.14 -5.07 5.22
CA CYS A 47 14.21 -4.96 3.77
C CYS A 47 12.81 -5.26 3.21
N VAL A 48 12.21 -4.28 2.52
CA VAL A 48 10.87 -4.40 1.93
C VAL A 48 10.94 -4.23 0.43
N VAL A 49 10.80 -5.33 -0.30
CA VAL A 49 10.91 -5.36 -1.77
C VAL A 49 9.57 -5.74 -2.38
N PRO A 50 8.89 -4.82 -3.09
CA PRO A 50 7.70 -5.15 -3.85
C PRO A 50 8.05 -5.80 -5.19
N PHE A 51 7.24 -6.75 -5.65
CA PHE A 51 7.44 -7.43 -6.93
C PHE A 51 6.11 -7.83 -7.60
N THR A 52 6.15 -7.93 -8.92
CA THR A 52 5.02 -8.30 -9.78
C THR A 52 5.43 -9.43 -10.73
N ASN A 53 4.52 -9.88 -11.58
CA ASN A 53 4.85 -10.79 -12.68
C ASN A 53 5.84 -10.19 -13.70
N ALA A 54 6.02 -8.86 -13.72
CA ALA A 54 7.00 -8.18 -14.56
C ALA A 54 8.40 -8.10 -13.91
N GLY A 55 8.53 -8.53 -12.65
CA GLY A 55 9.77 -8.52 -11.90
C GLY A 55 9.72 -7.67 -10.63
N GLU A 56 10.90 -7.51 -10.03
CA GLU A 56 11.12 -6.73 -8.81
C GLU A 56 11.07 -5.22 -9.08
N LEU A 57 10.69 -4.50 -8.05
CA LEU A 57 10.69 -3.04 -8.01
C LEU A 57 11.75 -2.55 -7.05
N SER A 58 11.98 -1.25 -7.05
CA SER A 58 12.92 -0.63 -6.11
C SER A 58 12.52 -0.97 -4.67
N GLU A 59 13.53 -1.33 -3.88
CA GLU A 59 13.41 -1.50 -2.44
C GLU A 59 12.79 -0.25 -1.80
N THR A 60 11.98 -0.47 -0.78
CA THR A 60 11.24 0.56 -0.08
C THR A 60 11.49 0.51 1.41
N ASP A 61 11.29 1.64 2.08
CA ASP A 61 11.55 1.76 3.52
C ASP A 61 10.48 1.07 4.39
N CYS A 62 9.31 0.72 3.82
CA CYS A 62 8.15 0.28 4.59
C CYS A 62 7.10 -0.48 3.78
N ILE A 63 6.30 -1.33 4.42
CA ILE A 63 5.19 -2.06 3.77
C ILE A 63 4.18 -1.10 3.11
N PRO A 64 3.69 -0.03 3.76
CA PRO A 64 2.84 0.96 3.08
C PRO A 64 3.49 1.59 1.85
N CYS A 65 4.80 1.80 1.86
CA CYS A 65 5.58 2.36 0.76
C CYS A 65 5.59 1.39 -0.43
N ALA A 66 5.85 0.11 -0.17
CA ALA A 66 5.74 -0.96 -1.16
C ALA A 66 4.32 -1.11 -1.73
N MET A 67 3.28 -1.01 -0.90
CA MET A 67 1.89 -1.04 -1.35
C MET A 67 1.56 0.12 -2.30
N LYS A 68 2.04 1.34 -1.99
CA LYS A 68 1.88 2.50 -2.87
C LYS A 68 2.58 2.27 -4.21
N ALA A 69 3.78 1.68 -4.21
CA ALA A 69 4.52 1.38 -5.44
C ALA A 69 3.76 0.37 -6.32
N LEU A 70 3.25 -0.72 -5.74
CA LEU A 70 2.42 -1.70 -6.46
C LEU A 70 1.16 -1.06 -7.05
N LEU A 71 0.46 -0.23 -6.27
CA LEU A 71 -0.74 0.45 -6.75
C LEU A 71 -0.44 1.48 -7.84
N ALA A 72 0.64 2.23 -7.70
CA ALA A 72 1.11 3.20 -8.70
C ALA A 72 1.35 2.54 -10.05
N ILE A 73 2.01 1.37 -10.07
CA ILE A 73 2.26 0.61 -11.31
C ILE A 73 0.96 0.12 -11.93
N ARG A 74 0.06 -0.44 -11.13
CA ARG A 74 -1.21 -0.97 -11.65
C ARG A 74 -2.12 0.12 -12.23
N THR A 75 -2.12 1.30 -11.62
CA THR A 75 -3.04 2.41 -11.93
C THR A 75 -2.43 3.51 -12.77
N ASN A 76 -1.11 3.47 -12.99
CA ASN A 76 -0.33 4.53 -13.61
C ASN A 76 -0.45 5.89 -12.88
N LEU A 77 -0.68 5.85 -11.57
CA LEU A 77 -0.70 7.03 -10.69
C LEU A 77 0.69 7.34 -10.16
N ILE A 78 0.93 8.60 -9.80
CA ILE A 78 2.15 9.01 -9.12
C ILE A 78 2.07 8.56 -7.65
N VAL A 79 3.12 7.95 -7.12
CA VAL A 79 3.18 7.44 -5.73
C VAL A 79 2.75 8.50 -4.69
N ASP A 80 3.14 9.76 -4.89
CA ASP A 80 2.79 10.88 -4.00
C ASP A 80 1.30 11.26 -3.97
N GLN A 81 0.52 10.76 -4.93
CA GLN A 81 -0.94 10.93 -5.00
C GLN A 81 -1.69 9.82 -4.28
N ILE A 82 -0.99 8.78 -3.82
CA ILE A 82 -1.56 7.63 -3.13
C ILE A 82 -1.28 7.77 -1.64
N ASP A 83 -2.34 7.71 -0.84
CA ASP A 83 -2.23 7.64 0.62
C ASP A 83 -2.79 6.31 1.11
N VAL A 84 -2.08 5.72 2.08
CA VAL A 84 -2.51 4.52 2.79
C VAL A 84 -3.06 4.99 4.13
N ALA A 85 -4.32 4.66 4.42
CA ALA A 85 -4.93 4.91 5.71
C ALA A 85 -4.76 3.65 6.57
N GLU A 86 -3.98 3.73 7.65
CA GLU A 86 -3.89 2.65 8.62
C GLU A 86 -5.17 2.64 9.48
N GLY A 87 -5.92 1.55 9.40
CA GLY A 87 -6.97 1.21 10.36
C GLY A 87 -8.24 2.05 10.30
N ALA A 88 -9.28 1.48 9.71
CA ALA A 88 -10.55 1.46 10.42
C ALA A 88 -10.92 0.01 10.71
N PRO A 89 -11.42 -0.31 11.92
CA PRO A 89 -12.09 -1.60 12.13
C PRO A 89 -13.19 -1.78 11.08
N GLU A 90 -13.59 -3.01 10.77
CA GLU A 90 -14.58 -3.32 9.72
C GLU A 90 -15.90 -2.53 9.84
N SER A 91 -16.21 -1.96 11.01
CA SER A 91 -17.33 -1.04 11.28
C SER A 91 -17.08 0.44 10.95
N GLY A 92 -15.89 0.82 10.50
CA GLY A 92 -15.39 2.21 10.48
C GLY A 92 -14.83 2.68 9.15
N ILE A 93 -15.02 1.95 8.04
CA ILE A 93 -14.51 2.31 6.70
C ILE A 93 -14.86 3.76 6.33
N ARG A 94 -16.04 4.25 6.73
CA ARG A 94 -16.44 5.66 6.58
C ARG A 94 -15.51 6.63 7.30
N GLY A 95 -15.04 6.31 8.51
CA GLY A 95 -14.14 7.15 9.30
C GLY A 95 -12.72 7.20 8.72
N ALA A 96 -12.20 6.07 8.23
CA ALA A 96 -10.94 6.05 7.50
C ALA A 96 -11.04 6.80 6.16
N LEU A 97 -12.13 6.60 5.41
CA LEU A 97 -12.39 7.37 4.18
C LEU A 97 -12.49 8.86 4.44
N LEU A 98 -13.26 9.28 5.45
CA LEU A 98 -13.43 10.69 5.79
C LEU A 98 -12.12 11.32 6.24
N SER A 99 -11.30 10.59 7.00
CA SER A 99 -9.96 11.04 7.41
C SER A 99 -9.00 11.16 6.21
N ALA A 100 -8.99 10.18 5.31
CA ALA A 100 -8.17 10.22 4.10
C ALA A 100 -8.60 11.35 3.15
N LEU A 101 -9.92 11.53 2.96
CA LEU A 101 -10.50 12.63 2.20
C LEU A 101 -10.18 13.99 2.82
N ALA A 102 -10.27 14.12 4.16
CA ALA A 102 -9.93 15.35 4.86
C ALA A 102 -8.44 15.69 4.73
N LYS A 103 -7.55 14.69 4.82
CA LYS A 103 -6.10 14.86 4.63
C LYS A 103 -5.76 15.28 3.19
N ALA A 104 -6.40 14.65 2.20
CA ALA A 104 -6.28 15.05 0.80
C ALA A 104 -6.82 16.46 0.51
N ALA A 105 -7.89 16.87 1.19
CA ALA A 105 -8.45 18.22 1.09
C ALA A 105 -7.55 19.29 1.76
N ALA A 106 -6.95 18.99 2.92
CA ALA A 106 -6.06 19.90 3.63
C ALA A 106 -4.74 20.16 2.88
N LYS A 107 -4.22 19.14 2.18
CA LYS A 107 -3.01 19.27 1.33
C LYS A 107 -3.22 20.21 0.14
N ARG A 108 -4.47 20.48 -0.25
CA ARG A 108 -4.85 21.42 -1.32
C ARG A 108 -4.91 22.88 -0.90
N THR A 109 -5.12 23.18 0.37
CA THR A 109 -5.22 24.57 0.87
C THR A 109 -3.85 25.22 1.10
N LEU A 110 -2.75 24.46 1.00
CA LEU A 110 -1.39 24.93 1.23
C LEU A 110 -0.58 25.18 -0.06
N ASN A 111 -1.20 25.01 -1.24
CA ASN A 111 -0.60 25.33 -2.54
C ASN A 111 -1.36 26.47 -3.24
#